data_AF-A0A2E7Z1Q2-F1
#
_entry.id   AF-A0A2E7Z1Q2-F1
#
_cell.length_a   1.000
_cell.length_b   1.000
_cell.length_c   1.000
_cell.angle_alpha   90.00
_cell.angle_beta   90.00
_cell.angle_gamma   90.00
#
_symmetry.space_group_name_H-M   'P 1'
#
loop_
_entity.id
_entity.type
_entity.pdbx_description
1 polymer ?
#
loop_
_entity_poly.entity_id
_entity_poly.type
_entity_poly.pdbx_seq_one_letter_code
_entity_poly.pdbx_strand_id
1 'polypeptide(L)'
;MHSGDFVRDFALIMVAAAAALILFRLIRQPPILGYLLAGVLVGPFALQGRFVSDAETVSLVAEVGLVVLLFAIGVEFGWERIRKVGFRVVLIGAVEITTMILLGYFLGRTLGWSATTSIYLGAALAFSSSVVLVQMLRENGQLMSLRGQLVVGVLVVEDFVAVVLLAVFVGYANQEASGAVQVWPIVMKMAVFAVGALVFGTLLAPRLMELLDYLKSRETLLIGSLGMCFAVGLLAREMGLSAGAGAFLIGTVLGDTRHRDQIARLIAPVRDVFAALFFVSIGMLVNMSDVPEFFGTALIVTGVLVAGKILAATVGTFLTGHDGETALNVGTSMPQPGEFSLAIARSGSEHAAVGSQLYPIVTLGTLMSSFIYPLIFSSPRRIGAVVGWLLPNWVKTEASAFSTTIATSLRAMPPAKPTPHRFKRDVRSVAVSFGIIGLVIVAGMLISNAGTSLASEIGISVELVGVVVLAAVVTLAVPAGIVLWQVLSELGAVFVRRAFARFKLTARFHAPDVIGIGLVSVVMLIAGVWTVTRLVQMMPVADLTSPVPALVMASSVAVTATLAMRIHSQMDKTFRRTLLGDRSGTGQSHSDGSASAGD
;
A
#
# COMPACT_ATOMS: atom_id res chain seq x y z
N MET A 1 -6.26 -35.05 9.32
CA MET A 1 -6.99 -34.29 8.28
C MET A 1 -7.82 -35.27 7.47
N HIS A 2 -9.14 -35.28 7.64
CA HIS A 2 -10.03 -36.08 6.80
C HIS A 2 -10.34 -35.26 5.54
N SER A 3 -9.67 -35.57 4.43
CA SER A 3 -9.79 -34.83 3.16
C SER A 3 -11.22 -34.73 2.60
N GLY A 4 -12.14 -35.60 3.05
CA GLY A 4 -13.55 -35.55 2.70
C GLY A 4 -14.31 -34.34 3.27
N ASP A 5 -13.87 -33.79 4.41
CA ASP A 5 -14.55 -32.68 5.07
C ASP A 5 -14.23 -31.33 4.40
N PHE A 6 -12.99 -31.14 3.93
CA PHE A 6 -12.58 -29.90 3.25
C PHE A 6 -13.36 -29.63 1.96
N VAL A 7 -13.51 -30.64 1.09
CA VAL A 7 -14.22 -30.49 -0.18
C VAL A 7 -15.70 -30.20 0.06
N ARG A 8 -16.30 -30.84 1.07
CA ARG A 8 -17.67 -30.59 1.50
C ARG A 8 -17.85 -29.17 1.99
N ASP A 9 -16.99 -28.69 2.87
CA ASP A 9 -17.07 -27.34 3.43
C ASP A 9 -16.89 -26.29 2.32
N PHE A 10 -15.90 -26.47 1.45
CA PHE A 10 -15.69 -25.60 0.31
C PHE A 10 -16.90 -25.56 -0.63
N ALA A 11 -17.51 -26.71 -0.92
CA ALA A 11 -18.72 -26.78 -1.74
C ALA A 11 -19.90 -26.06 -1.07
N LEU A 12 -20.10 -26.23 0.23
CA LEU A 12 -21.16 -25.54 0.98
C LEU A 12 -20.96 -24.03 0.98
N ILE A 13 -19.73 -23.55 1.21
CA ILE A 13 -19.37 -22.13 1.15
C ILE A 13 -19.71 -21.57 -0.24
N MET A 14 -19.32 -22.26 -1.31
CA MET A 14 -19.56 -21.82 -2.69
C MET A 14 -21.05 -21.81 -3.05
N VAL A 15 -21.81 -22.83 -2.65
CA VAL A 15 -23.26 -22.87 -2.88
C VAL A 15 -23.96 -21.76 -2.11
N ALA A 16 -23.57 -21.52 -0.85
CA ALA A 16 -24.09 -20.44 -0.03
C ALA A 16 -23.77 -19.07 -0.63
N ALA A 17 -22.53 -18.86 -1.09
CA ALA A 17 -22.12 -17.67 -1.80
C ALA A 17 -22.96 -17.45 -3.07
N ALA A 18 -23.17 -18.49 -3.88
CA ALA A 18 -23.96 -18.40 -5.11
C ALA A 18 -25.44 -18.08 -4.83
N ALA A 19 -26.05 -18.75 -3.85
CA ALA A 19 -27.42 -18.49 -3.43
C ALA A 19 -27.59 -17.05 -2.93
N ALA A 20 -26.66 -16.58 -2.10
CA ALA A 20 -26.69 -15.23 -1.57
C ALA A 20 -26.43 -14.18 -2.65
N LEU A 21 -25.52 -14.43 -3.59
CA LEU A 21 -25.30 -13.58 -4.76
C LEU A 21 -26.59 -13.40 -5.57
N ILE A 22 -27.30 -14.51 -5.84
CA ILE A 22 -28.57 -14.48 -6.58
C ILE A 22 -29.61 -13.67 -5.78
N LEU A 23 -29.82 -14.02 -4.51
CA LEU A 23 -30.82 -13.38 -3.66
C LEU A 23 -30.57 -11.88 -3.52
N PHE A 24 -29.32 -11.47 -3.23
CA PHE A 24 -28.96 -10.08 -3.03
C PHE A 24 -29.01 -9.26 -4.32
N ARG A 25 -28.67 -9.86 -5.46
CA ARG A 25 -28.90 -9.22 -6.76
C ARG A 25 -30.39 -9.03 -7.06
N LEU A 26 -31.25 -9.98 -6.69
CA LEU A 26 -32.71 -9.86 -6.87
C LEU A 26 -33.28 -8.68 -6.07
N ILE A 27 -32.84 -8.50 -4.82
CA ILE A 27 -33.28 -7.38 -3.96
C ILE A 27 -32.48 -6.08 -4.19
N ARG A 28 -31.61 -6.03 -5.22
CA ARG A 28 -30.74 -4.88 -5.56
C ARG A 28 -29.84 -4.42 -4.43
N GLN A 29 -29.36 -5.35 -3.62
CA GLN A 29 -28.38 -5.12 -2.55
C GLN A 29 -26.98 -5.56 -2.99
N PRO A 30 -25.92 -4.94 -2.44
CA PRO A 30 -24.54 -5.36 -2.70
C PRO A 30 -24.29 -6.85 -2.39
N PRO A 31 -23.66 -7.61 -3.30
CA PRO A 31 -23.36 -9.03 -3.09
C PRO A 31 -22.54 -9.33 -1.84
N ILE A 32 -21.65 -8.42 -1.43
CA ILE A 32 -20.79 -8.56 -0.24
C ILE A 32 -21.63 -8.80 1.02
N LEU A 33 -22.80 -8.15 1.12
CA LEU A 33 -23.74 -8.36 2.24
C LEU A 33 -24.32 -9.76 2.22
N GLY A 34 -24.66 -10.25 1.03
CA GLY A 34 -25.11 -11.61 0.83
C GLY A 34 -24.05 -12.61 1.27
N TYR A 35 -22.78 -12.41 0.89
CA TYR A 35 -21.68 -13.28 1.31
C TYR A 35 -21.50 -13.30 2.83
N LEU A 36 -21.51 -12.13 3.48
CA LEU A 36 -21.39 -12.05 4.95
C LEU A 36 -22.56 -12.75 5.66
N LEU A 37 -23.79 -12.52 5.20
CA LEU A 37 -24.97 -13.17 5.77
C LEU A 37 -25.01 -14.67 5.49
N ALA A 38 -24.58 -15.10 4.30
CA ALA A 38 -24.42 -16.51 3.99
C ALA A 38 -23.41 -17.17 4.94
N GLY A 39 -22.28 -16.51 5.19
CA GLY A 39 -21.31 -16.97 6.16
C GLY A 39 -21.88 -17.06 7.57
N VAL A 40 -22.59 -16.02 8.01
CA VAL A 40 -23.30 -16.00 9.30
C VAL A 40 -24.31 -17.13 9.43
N LEU A 41 -24.96 -17.55 8.35
CA LEU A 41 -25.97 -18.61 8.36
C LEU A 41 -25.40 -20.03 8.24
N VAL A 42 -24.28 -20.19 7.54
CA VAL A 42 -23.65 -21.50 7.24
C VAL A 42 -22.49 -21.81 8.19
N GLY A 43 -21.99 -20.80 8.89
CA GLY A 43 -20.83 -20.91 9.77
C GLY A 43 -21.01 -21.85 10.96
N PRO A 44 -19.91 -22.24 11.60
CA PRO A 44 -19.91 -23.18 12.73
C PRO A 44 -20.74 -22.69 13.93
N PHE A 45 -20.88 -21.38 14.09
CA PHE A 45 -21.65 -20.77 15.17
C PHE A 45 -23.14 -20.62 14.83
N ALA A 46 -23.55 -20.95 13.61
CA ALA A 46 -24.92 -20.90 13.13
C ALA A 46 -25.57 -22.29 13.23
N LEU A 47 -26.85 -22.35 13.61
CA LEU A 47 -27.66 -23.58 13.61
C LEU A 47 -26.97 -24.79 14.30
N GLN A 48 -26.18 -24.55 15.36
CA GLN A 48 -25.42 -25.56 16.12
C GLN A 48 -24.32 -26.29 15.32
N GLY A 49 -23.69 -25.65 14.32
CA GLY A 49 -22.51 -26.19 13.63
C GLY A 49 -22.80 -27.38 12.68
N ARG A 50 -24.05 -27.51 12.22
CA ARG A 50 -24.51 -28.65 11.40
C ARG A 50 -23.96 -28.68 9.97
N PHE A 51 -23.41 -27.57 9.47
CA PHE A 51 -22.97 -27.43 8.08
C PHE A 51 -21.45 -27.45 7.93
N VAL A 52 -20.76 -26.44 8.45
CA VAL A 52 -19.29 -26.30 8.41
C VAL A 52 -18.80 -26.26 9.85
N SER A 53 -17.92 -27.19 10.22
CA SER A 53 -17.50 -27.38 11.63
C SER A 53 -16.08 -26.91 11.92
N ASP A 54 -15.22 -26.83 10.90
CA ASP A 54 -13.79 -26.60 11.08
C ASP A 54 -13.40 -25.12 10.87
N ALA A 55 -13.19 -24.41 11.98
CA ALA A 55 -12.76 -23.01 11.98
C ALA A 55 -11.36 -22.82 11.37
N GLU A 56 -10.49 -23.84 11.40
CA GLU A 56 -9.15 -23.77 10.83
C GLU A 56 -9.21 -23.73 9.31
N THR A 57 -9.98 -24.63 8.70
CA THR A 57 -10.27 -24.64 7.26
C THR A 57 -10.89 -23.32 6.80
N VAL A 58 -11.84 -22.77 7.55
CA VAL A 58 -12.47 -21.47 7.26
C VAL A 58 -11.43 -20.33 7.23
N SER A 59 -10.48 -20.34 8.18
CA SER A 59 -9.43 -19.33 8.28
C SER A 59 -8.44 -19.43 7.11
N LEU A 60 -8.06 -20.64 6.70
CA LEU A 60 -7.19 -20.85 5.53
C LEU A 60 -7.83 -20.35 4.23
N VAL A 61 -9.13 -20.64 4.03
CA VAL A 61 -9.88 -20.16 2.87
C VAL A 61 -9.98 -18.63 2.86
N ALA A 62 -10.17 -18.00 4.02
CA ALA A 62 -10.14 -16.54 4.16
C ALA A 62 -8.76 -15.96 3.81
N GLU A 63 -7.67 -16.55 4.30
CA GLU A 63 -6.31 -16.07 4.04
C GLU A 63 -5.98 -16.10 2.54
N VAL A 64 -6.26 -17.22 1.86
CA VAL A 64 -6.04 -17.35 0.41
C VAL A 64 -6.93 -16.38 -0.36
N GLY A 65 -8.20 -16.25 0.05
CA GLY A 65 -9.14 -15.30 -0.53
C GLY A 65 -8.64 -13.86 -0.45
N LEU A 66 -8.10 -13.47 0.72
CA LEU A 66 -7.51 -12.16 0.97
C LEU A 66 -6.28 -11.91 0.09
N VAL A 67 -5.38 -12.89 -0.03
CA VAL A 67 -4.16 -12.80 -0.86
C VAL A 67 -4.52 -12.52 -2.32
N VAL A 68 -5.44 -13.30 -2.90
CA VAL A 68 -5.88 -13.12 -4.30
C VAL A 68 -6.63 -11.80 -4.48
N LEU A 69 -7.48 -11.42 -3.52
CA LEU A 69 -8.19 -10.17 -3.54
C LEU A 69 -7.23 -8.97 -3.56
N LEU A 70 -6.25 -8.94 -2.65
CA LEU A 70 -5.24 -7.89 -2.57
C LEU A 70 -4.34 -7.83 -3.80
N PHE A 71 -4.02 -8.97 -4.41
CA PHE A 71 -3.30 -9.01 -5.68
C PHE A 71 -4.10 -8.40 -6.82
N ALA A 72 -5.35 -8.83 -6.99
CA ALA A 72 -6.23 -8.31 -8.04
C ALA A 72 -6.42 -6.79 -7.93
N ILE A 73 -6.60 -6.31 -6.69
CA ILE A 73 -6.62 -4.90 -6.31
C ILE A 73 -5.32 -4.22 -6.75
N GLY A 74 -4.16 -4.76 -6.37
CA GLY A 74 -2.86 -4.23 -6.79
C GLY A 74 -2.75 -4.03 -8.31
N VAL A 75 -3.14 -5.05 -9.08
CA VAL A 75 -3.16 -5.00 -10.56
C VAL A 75 -4.10 -3.91 -11.09
N GLU A 76 -5.25 -3.72 -10.45
CA GLU A 76 -6.27 -2.77 -10.89
C GLU A 76 -5.85 -1.31 -10.68
N PHE A 77 -5.18 -1.01 -9.56
CA PHE A 77 -4.76 0.35 -9.23
C PHE A 77 -3.56 0.82 -10.06
N GLY A 78 -2.42 0.14 -10.01
CA GLY A 78 -1.17 0.60 -10.62
C GLY A 78 -0.68 1.98 -10.11
N TRP A 79 0.60 2.29 -10.23
CA TRP A 79 1.18 3.56 -9.78
C TRP A 79 0.65 4.76 -10.58
N GLU A 80 0.33 4.55 -11.87
CA GLU A 80 -0.12 5.64 -12.74
C GLU A 80 -1.47 6.24 -12.35
N ARG A 81 -2.43 5.45 -11.82
CA ARG A 81 -3.74 6.00 -11.42
C ARG A 81 -3.58 6.90 -10.21
N ILE A 82 -2.81 6.46 -9.20
CA ILE A 82 -2.51 7.26 -8.00
C ILE A 82 -1.88 8.59 -8.38
N ARG A 83 -0.93 8.58 -9.34
CA ARG A 83 -0.25 9.80 -9.80
C ARG A 83 -1.16 10.76 -10.58
N LYS A 84 -2.26 10.26 -11.16
CA LYS A 84 -3.28 11.06 -11.85
C LYS A 84 -4.31 11.65 -10.89
N VAL A 85 -4.34 11.22 -9.62
CA VAL A 85 -5.22 11.79 -8.60
C VAL A 85 -4.79 13.23 -8.31
N GLY A 86 -5.74 14.16 -8.38
CA GLY A 86 -5.50 15.57 -8.08
C GLY A 86 -5.21 15.79 -6.59
N PHE A 87 -4.32 16.73 -6.26
CA PHE A 87 -3.97 17.06 -4.86
C PHE A 87 -5.19 17.33 -3.96
N ARG A 88 -6.26 17.93 -4.52
CA ARG A 88 -7.52 18.16 -3.78
C ARG A 88 -8.12 16.86 -3.26
N VAL A 89 -8.19 15.82 -4.08
CA VAL A 89 -8.74 14.51 -3.73
C VAL A 89 -7.90 13.83 -2.65
N VAL A 90 -6.58 13.93 -2.74
CA VAL A 90 -5.65 13.44 -1.70
C VAL A 90 -5.91 14.13 -0.36
N LEU A 91 -6.13 15.45 -0.39
CA LEU A 91 -6.44 16.21 0.84
C LEU A 91 -7.78 15.78 1.46
N ILE A 92 -8.82 15.55 0.63
CA ILE A 92 -10.13 15.06 1.12
C ILE A 92 -9.94 13.71 1.81
N GLY A 93 -9.31 12.74 1.14
CA GLY A 93 -9.08 11.41 1.70
C GLY A 93 -8.19 11.46 2.96
N ALA A 94 -7.16 12.30 2.99
CA ALA A 94 -6.29 12.43 4.17
C ALA A 94 -7.04 12.98 5.40
N VAL A 95 -7.89 14.00 5.20
CA VAL A 95 -8.74 14.56 6.27
C VAL A 95 -9.74 13.50 6.73
N GLU A 96 -10.38 12.81 5.79
CA GLU A 96 -11.36 11.76 6.08
C GLU A 96 -10.76 10.62 6.91
N ILE A 97 -9.70 9.99 6.40
CA ILE A 97 -9.01 8.87 7.05
C ILE A 97 -8.50 9.26 8.43
N THR A 98 -7.81 10.40 8.55
CA THR A 98 -7.25 10.84 9.83
C THR A 98 -8.34 11.12 10.85
N THR A 99 -9.42 11.77 10.44
CA THR A 99 -10.55 12.07 11.32
C THR A 99 -11.23 10.78 11.79
N MET A 100 -11.45 9.82 10.89
CA MET A 100 -12.08 8.55 11.25
C MET A 100 -11.20 7.69 12.17
N ILE A 101 -9.88 7.67 11.95
CA ILE A 101 -8.94 7.00 12.85
C ILE A 101 -9.00 7.62 14.25
N LEU A 102 -8.98 8.95 14.34
CA LEU A 102 -9.09 9.65 15.62
C LEU A 102 -10.43 9.40 16.31
N LEU A 103 -11.54 9.48 15.57
CA LEU A 103 -12.88 9.23 16.11
C LEU A 103 -13.02 7.81 16.64
N GLY A 104 -12.58 6.80 15.88
CA GLY A 104 -12.61 5.42 16.35
C GLY A 104 -11.64 5.16 17.51
N TYR A 105 -10.47 5.82 17.52
CA TYR A 105 -9.56 5.76 18.66
C TYR A 105 -10.20 6.30 19.94
N PHE A 106 -10.73 7.52 19.90
CA PHE A 106 -11.38 8.12 21.07
C PHE A 106 -12.62 7.33 21.48
N LEU A 107 -13.42 6.85 20.53
CA LEU A 107 -14.56 5.99 20.82
C LEU A 107 -14.12 4.71 21.55
N GLY A 108 -13.12 4.00 21.04
CA GLY A 108 -12.57 2.81 21.68
C GLY A 108 -12.09 3.10 23.11
N ARG A 109 -11.41 4.22 23.32
CA ARG A 109 -10.97 4.65 24.66
C ARG A 109 -12.13 4.97 25.59
N THR A 110 -13.19 5.61 25.11
CA THR A 110 -14.41 5.88 25.91
C THR A 110 -15.17 4.61 26.25
N LEU A 111 -15.10 3.59 25.40
CA LEU A 111 -15.63 2.25 25.65
C LEU A 111 -14.72 1.39 26.55
N GLY A 112 -13.62 1.96 27.06
CA GLY A 112 -12.69 1.28 27.96
C GLY A 112 -11.69 0.33 27.27
N TRP A 113 -11.58 0.37 25.94
CA TRP A 113 -10.71 -0.54 25.20
C TRP A 113 -9.24 -0.14 25.26
N SER A 114 -8.34 -1.11 25.04
CA SER A 114 -6.90 -0.86 24.95
C SER A 114 -6.57 0.14 23.82
N ALA A 115 -5.42 0.82 23.91
CA ALA A 115 -4.97 1.73 22.87
C ALA A 115 -4.84 1.02 21.51
N THR A 116 -4.35 -0.22 21.51
CA THR A 116 -4.22 -1.07 20.32
C THR A 116 -5.59 -1.35 19.69
N THR A 117 -6.55 -1.89 20.45
CA THR A 117 -7.91 -2.14 19.94
C THR A 117 -8.57 -0.87 19.42
N SER A 118 -8.33 0.26 20.07
CA SER A 118 -8.88 1.57 19.67
C SER A 118 -8.31 2.07 18.34
N ILE A 119 -7.00 1.89 18.09
CA ILE A 119 -6.39 2.22 16.79
C ILE A 119 -6.94 1.32 15.69
N TYR A 120 -7.08 0.01 15.96
CA TYR A 120 -7.68 -0.93 15.01
C TYR A 120 -9.13 -0.59 14.69
N LEU A 121 -9.92 -0.17 15.68
CA LEU A 121 -11.27 0.35 15.46
C LEU A 121 -11.22 1.58 14.53
N GLY A 122 -10.42 2.59 14.86
CA GLY A 122 -10.26 3.77 14.02
C GLY A 122 -9.88 3.46 12.57
N ALA A 123 -8.92 2.55 12.37
CA ALA A 123 -8.52 2.11 11.04
C ALA A 123 -9.64 1.35 10.31
N ALA A 124 -10.37 0.48 10.99
CA ALA A 124 -11.49 -0.24 10.40
C ALA A 124 -12.62 0.71 9.95
N LEU A 125 -12.90 1.78 10.70
CA LEU A 125 -13.95 2.76 10.35
C LEU A 125 -13.54 3.75 9.24
N ALA A 126 -12.24 3.78 8.86
CA ALA A 126 -11.70 4.82 7.99
C ALA A 126 -12.00 4.63 6.50
N PHE A 127 -12.31 3.41 6.05
CA PHE A 127 -12.37 3.08 4.61
C PHE A 127 -13.78 2.81 4.13
N SER A 128 -14.09 3.30 2.93
CA SER A 128 -15.41 3.13 2.30
C SER A 128 -15.39 1.97 1.29
N SER A 129 -16.57 1.43 0.93
CA SER A 129 -16.67 0.42 -0.12
C SER A 129 -16.68 1.04 -1.52
N SER A 130 -15.66 0.77 -2.32
CA SER A 130 -15.58 1.27 -3.69
C SER A 130 -16.66 0.68 -4.60
N VAL A 131 -16.92 -0.62 -4.52
CA VAL A 131 -17.93 -1.32 -5.31
C VAL A 131 -19.32 -0.74 -5.07
N VAL A 132 -19.71 -0.57 -3.80
CA VAL A 132 -21.05 -0.11 -3.42
C VAL A 132 -21.26 1.35 -3.82
N LEU A 133 -20.27 2.20 -3.60
CA LEU A 133 -20.36 3.63 -3.91
C LEU A 133 -20.40 3.89 -5.40
N VAL A 134 -19.54 3.23 -6.19
CA VAL A 134 -19.52 3.34 -7.65
C VAL A 134 -20.85 2.83 -8.24
N GLN A 135 -21.38 1.74 -7.70
CA GLN A 135 -22.70 1.22 -8.10
C GLN A 135 -23.80 2.26 -7.85
N MET A 136 -23.89 2.82 -6.64
CA MET A 136 -24.92 3.82 -6.30
C MET A 136 -24.81 5.07 -7.16
N LEU A 137 -23.59 5.56 -7.40
CA LEU A 137 -23.36 6.70 -8.30
C LEU A 137 -23.78 6.38 -9.73
N ARG A 138 -23.53 5.16 -10.23
CA ARG A 138 -23.93 4.74 -11.57
C ARG A 138 -25.44 4.61 -11.71
N GLU A 139 -26.11 3.99 -10.75
CA GLU A 139 -27.57 3.81 -10.75
C GLU A 139 -28.32 5.13 -10.68
N ASN A 140 -27.76 6.13 -10.01
CA ASN A 140 -28.34 7.47 -9.93
C ASN A 140 -27.87 8.42 -11.06
N GLY A 141 -27.11 7.92 -12.05
CA GLY A 141 -26.60 8.74 -13.16
C GLY A 141 -25.59 9.82 -12.74
N GLN A 142 -25.00 9.70 -11.56
CA GLN A 142 -24.10 10.69 -10.95
C GLN A 142 -22.61 10.36 -11.11
N LEU A 143 -22.25 9.22 -11.71
CA LEU A 143 -20.86 8.77 -11.86
C LEU A 143 -19.95 9.82 -12.53
N MET A 144 -20.45 10.49 -13.57
CA MET A 144 -19.70 11.50 -14.32
C MET A 144 -19.85 12.93 -13.75
N SER A 145 -20.71 13.11 -12.74
CA SER A 145 -20.92 14.41 -12.08
C SER A 145 -19.70 14.81 -11.23
N LEU A 146 -19.61 16.06 -10.82
CA LEU A 146 -18.57 16.53 -9.89
C LEU A 146 -18.55 15.70 -8.59
N ARG A 147 -19.74 15.39 -8.03
CA ARG A 147 -19.90 14.49 -6.87
C ARG A 147 -19.26 13.13 -7.15
N GLY A 148 -19.57 12.53 -8.29
CA GLY A 148 -19.05 11.22 -8.69
C GLY A 148 -17.54 11.22 -8.89
N GLN A 149 -16.98 12.22 -9.56
CA GLN A 149 -15.54 12.34 -9.80
C GLN A 149 -14.75 12.52 -8.49
N LEU A 150 -15.25 13.35 -7.56
CA LEU A 150 -14.64 13.54 -6.24
C LEU A 150 -14.71 12.25 -5.41
N VAL A 151 -15.88 11.60 -5.34
CA VAL A 151 -16.07 10.35 -4.61
C VAL A 151 -15.16 9.25 -5.15
N VAL A 152 -15.18 9.00 -6.46
CA VAL A 152 -14.31 8.00 -7.11
C VAL A 152 -12.84 8.32 -6.89
N GLY A 153 -12.46 9.60 -6.97
CA GLY A 153 -11.10 10.01 -6.67
C GLY A 153 -10.69 9.67 -5.24
N VAL A 154 -11.55 9.98 -4.26
CA VAL A 154 -11.27 9.73 -2.84
C VAL A 154 -11.17 8.24 -2.58
N LEU A 155 -12.05 7.43 -3.19
CA LEU A 155 -11.98 5.97 -3.11
C LEU A 155 -10.63 5.42 -3.57
N VAL A 156 -10.05 5.95 -4.65
CA VAL A 156 -8.70 5.54 -5.10
C VAL A 156 -7.64 5.84 -4.03
N VAL A 157 -7.75 6.96 -3.32
CA VAL A 157 -6.84 7.32 -2.22
C VAL A 157 -7.08 6.42 -1.01
N GLU A 158 -8.33 6.19 -0.64
CA GLU A 158 -8.73 5.33 0.46
C GLU A 158 -8.24 3.90 0.24
N ASP A 159 -8.51 3.30 -0.92
CA ASP A 159 -8.12 1.94 -1.23
C ASP A 159 -6.59 1.77 -1.17
N PHE A 160 -5.82 2.76 -1.65
CA PHE A 160 -4.36 2.74 -1.53
C PHE A 160 -3.91 2.79 -0.07
N VAL A 161 -4.44 3.72 0.72
CA VAL A 161 -4.08 3.87 2.14
C VAL A 161 -4.54 2.66 2.95
N ALA A 162 -5.71 2.10 2.63
CA ALA A 162 -6.28 0.92 3.25
C ALA A 162 -5.36 -0.28 3.11
N VAL A 163 -4.84 -0.52 1.91
CA VAL A 163 -3.93 -1.64 1.70
C VAL A 163 -2.60 -1.44 2.43
N VAL A 164 -2.04 -0.22 2.41
CA VAL A 164 -0.82 0.08 3.17
C VAL A 164 -1.04 -0.14 4.66
N LEU A 165 -2.16 0.35 5.22
CA LEU A 165 -2.47 0.19 6.64
C LEU A 165 -2.78 -1.26 7.00
N LEU A 166 -3.51 -2.00 6.17
CA LEU A 166 -3.77 -3.42 6.37
C LEU A 166 -2.47 -4.23 6.37
N ALA A 167 -1.54 -3.94 5.45
CA ALA A 167 -0.23 -4.57 5.42
C ALA A 167 0.57 -4.32 6.72
N VAL A 168 0.53 -3.09 7.25
CA VAL A 168 1.13 -2.73 8.54
C VAL A 168 0.48 -3.52 9.68
N PHE A 169 -0.84 -3.54 9.75
CA PHE A 169 -1.57 -4.17 10.86
C PHE A 169 -1.43 -5.69 10.87
N VAL A 170 -1.43 -6.35 9.72
CA VAL A 170 -1.18 -7.79 9.67
C VAL A 170 0.28 -8.11 10.01
N GLY A 171 1.24 -7.31 9.55
CA GLY A 171 2.64 -7.46 9.96
C GLY A 171 2.86 -7.24 11.46
N TYR A 172 2.08 -6.35 12.08
CA TYR A 172 2.05 -6.15 13.51
C TYR A 172 1.40 -7.33 14.26
N ALA A 173 0.30 -7.88 13.72
CA ALA A 173 -0.44 -8.98 14.33
C ALA A 173 0.40 -10.27 14.47
N ASN A 174 1.32 -10.51 13.53
CA ASN A 174 2.14 -11.72 13.49
C ASN A 174 3.35 -11.72 14.45
N GLN A 175 3.55 -10.70 15.29
CA GLN A 175 4.67 -10.66 16.24
C GLN A 175 4.28 -11.13 17.64
N GLU A 176 5.08 -12.03 18.21
CA GLU A 176 4.97 -12.48 19.59
C GLU A 176 5.36 -11.38 20.59
N ALA A 177 4.63 -11.36 21.71
CA ALA A 177 4.62 -10.37 22.78
C ALA A 177 5.93 -10.27 23.58
N SER A 178 7.03 -9.86 22.93
CA SER A 178 8.21 -9.37 23.64
C SER A 178 8.09 -7.85 23.86
N GLY A 179 8.21 -7.43 25.12
CA GLY A 179 7.89 -6.09 25.60
C GLY A 179 8.60 -4.94 24.86
N ALA A 180 7.92 -3.80 24.87
CA ALA A 180 8.21 -2.57 24.12
C ALA A 180 8.18 -2.76 22.60
N VAL A 181 7.00 -2.54 22.02
CA VAL A 181 6.77 -2.46 20.57
C VAL A 181 7.72 -1.43 19.96
N GLN A 182 8.82 -1.88 19.39
CA GLN A 182 9.62 -1.04 18.50
C GLN A 182 8.93 -1.06 17.14
N VAL A 183 8.00 -0.12 16.93
CA VAL A 183 7.31 0.12 15.64
C VAL A 183 8.34 0.37 14.52
N TRP A 184 9.49 0.96 14.86
CA TRP A 184 10.52 1.38 13.92
C TRP A 184 11.16 0.23 13.11
N PRO A 185 11.62 -0.89 13.73
CA PRO A 185 12.01 -2.11 13.01
C PRO A 185 10.96 -2.65 12.04
N ILE A 186 9.67 -2.59 12.38
CA ILE A 186 8.57 -3.11 11.55
C ILE A 186 8.38 -2.23 10.32
N VAL A 187 8.27 -0.92 10.54
CA VAL A 187 8.16 0.07 9.46
C VAL A 187 9.37 -0.03 8.53
N MET A 188 10.57 -0.25 9.07
CA MET A 188 11.78 -0.42 8.26
C MET A 188 11.81 -1.75 7.51
N LYS A 189 11.48 -2.90 8.14
CA LYS A 189 11.35 -4.19 7.44
C LYS A 189 10.31 -4.10 6.32
N MET A 190 9.17 -3.46 6.58
CA MET A 190 8.13 -3.24 5.60
C MET A 190 8.59 -2.28 4.49
N ALA A 191 9.34 -1.23 4.80
CA ALA A 191 9.89 -0.32 3.81
C ALA A 191 10.95 -1.02 2.93
N VAL A 192 11.83 -1.82 3.52
CA VAL A 192 12.83 -2.61 2.78
C VAL A 192 12.15 -3.64 1.90
N PHE A 193 11.17 -4.38 2.42
CA PHE A 193 10.40 -5.33 1.62
C PHE A 193 9.59 -4.63 0.52
N ALA A 194 8.91 -3.52 0.83
CA ALA A 194 8.16 -2.77 -0.16
C ALA A 194 9.06 -2.23 -1.27
N VAL A 195 10.21 -1.64 -0.93
CA VAL A 195 11.19 -1.17 -1.92
C VAL A 195 11.79 -2.35 -2.69
N GLY A 196 12.14 -3.44 -2.02
CA GLY A 196 12.63 -4.67 -2.64
C GLY A 196 11.63 -5.26 -3.61
N ALA A 197 10.39 -5.48 -3.19
CA ALA A 197 9.30 -6.03 -3.99
C ALA A 197 8.90 -5.09 -5.14
N LEU A 198 8.85 -3.77 -4.92
CA LEU A 198 8.55 -2.81 -5.98
C LEU A 198 9.66 -2.75 -7.02
N VAL A 199 10.93 -2.73 -6.60
CA VAL A 199 12.02 -2.63 -7.58
C VAL A 199 12.30 -3.97 -8.25
N PHE A 200 12.32 -5.06 -7.48
CA PHE A 200 12.45 -6.40 -8.05
C PHE A 200 11.28 -6.71 -8.97
N GLY A 201 10.06 -6.42 -8.52
CA GLY A 201 8.87 -6.52 -9.34
C GLY A 201 9.00 -5.69 -10.61
N THR A 202 9.38 -4.41 -10.54
CA THR A 202 9.48 -3.57 -11.76
C THR A 202 10.62 -3.99 -12.70
N LEU A 203 11.62 -4.74 -12.23
CA LEU A 203 12.71 -5.27 -13.06
C LEU A 203 12.43 -6.67 -13.62
N LEU A 204 11.81 -7.54 -12.82
CA LEU A 204 11.56 -8.93 -13.15
C LEU A 204 10.18 -9.11 -13.78
N ALA A 205 9.13 -8.50 -13.22
CA ALA A 205 7.76 -8.72 -13.67
C ALA A 205 7.56 -8.35 -15.14
N PRO A 206 8.03 -7.20 -15.67
CA PRO A 206 7.85 -6.91 -17.10
C PRO A 206 8.55 -7.94 -17.99
N ARG A 207 9.78 -8.37 -17.64
CA ARG A 207 10.53 -9.36 -18.42
C ARG A 207 9.90 -10.74 -18.37
N LEU A 208 9.43 -11.15 -17.21
CA LEU A 208 8.74 -12.41 -17.05
C LEU A 208 7.39 -12.37 -17.79
N MET A 209 6.63 -11.29 -17.68
CA MET A 209 5.38 -11.13 -18.42
C MET A 209 5.60 -11.08 -19.94
N GLU A 210 6.65 -10.44 -20.42
CA GLU A 210 7.03 -10.48 -21.85
C GLU A 210 7.39 -11.91 -22.30
N LEU A 211 8.10 -12.69 -21.47
CA LEU A 211 8.40 -14.09 -21.74
C LEU A 211 7.15 -14.98 -21.75
N LEU A 212 6.23 -14.76 -20.79
CA LEU A 212 4.98 -15.52 -20.72
C LEU A 212 4.02 -15.15 -21.87
N ASP A 213 3.99 -13.87 -22.27
CA ASP A 213 3.18 -13.40 -23.39
C ASP A 213 3.75 -13.86 -24.74
N TYR A 214 5.07 -14.06 -24.84
CA TYR A 214 5.69 -14.69 -26.01
C TYR A 214 5.11 -16.09 -26.31
N LEU A 215 4.68 -16.82 -25.28
CA LEU A 215 4.02 -18.11 -25.41
C LEU A 215 2.56 -18.01 -25.90
N LYS A 216 2.02 -16.78 -26.06
CA LYS A 216 0.70 -16.44 -26.61
C LYS A 216 -0.50 -17.18 -26.01
N SER A 217 -0.38 -17.66 -24.77
CA SER A 217 -1.46 -18.35 -24.07
C SER A 217 -1.99 -17.51 -22.90
N ARG A 218 -3.32 -17.33 -22.87
CA ARG A 218 -4.03 -16.66 -21.76
C ARG A 218 -3.86 -17.43 -20.44
N GLU A 219 -3.78 -18.75 -20.54
CA GLU A 219 -3.58 -19.64 -19.40
C GLU A 219 -2.21 -19.42 -18.76
N THR A 220 -1.15 -19.34 -19.58
CA THR A 220 0.21 -19.09 -19.10
C THR A 220 0.34 -17.75 -18.38
N LEU A 221 -0.32 -16.71 -18.89
CA LEU A 221 -0.33 -15.40 -18.26
C LEU A 221 -1.13 -15.38 -16.94
N LEU A 222 -2.28 -16.07 -16.89
CA LEU A 222 -3.06 -16.21 -15.65
C LEU A 222 -2.28 -16.99 -14.59
N ILE A 223 -1.78 -18.19 -14.92
CA ILE A 223 -1.05 -19.04 -13.99
C ILE A 223 0.25 -18.37 -13.55
N GLY A 224 0.98 -17.72 -14.46
CA GLY A 224 2.23 -17.04 -14.11
C GLY A 224 2.02 -15.78 -13.26
N SER A 225 0.95 -15.02 -13.50
CA SER A 225 0.62 -13.87 -12.66
C SER A 225 0.17 -14.29 -11.26
N LEU A 226 -0.66 -15.33 -11.13
CA LEU A 226 -1.01 -15.92 -9.83
C LEU A 226 0.20 -16.58 -9.15
N GLY A 227 1.07 -17.24 -9.91
CA GLY A 227 2.31 -17.82 -9.40
C GLY A 227 3.23 -16.76 -8.77
N MET A 228 3.39 -15.60 -9.42
CA MET A 228 4.09 -14.47 -8.83
C MET A 228 3.37 -13.89 -7.60
N CYS A 229 2.04 -13.80 -7.63
CA CYS A 229 1.24 -13.38 -6.48
C CYS A 229 1.58 -14.21 -5.23
N PHE A 230 1.47 -15.54 -5.34
CA PHE A 230 1.75 -16.43 -4.22
C PHE A 230 3.25 -16.52 -3.88
N ALA A 231 4.16 -16.46 -4.86
CA ALA A 231 5.60 -16.48 -4.61
C ALA A 231 6.06 -15.25 -3.82
N VAL A 232 5.64 -14.04 -4.22
CA VAL A 232 5.98 -12.81 -3.49
C VAL A 232 5.23 -12.73 -2.16
N GLY A 233 3.99 -13.22 -2.09
CA GLY A 233 3.26 -13.37 -0.84
C GLY A 233 3.99 -14.30 0.16
N LEU A 234 4.51 -15.43 -0.31
CA LEU A 234 5.31 -16.33 0.52
C LEU A 234 6.59 -15.66 1.01
N LEU A 235 7.33 -14.96 0.12
CA LEU A 235 8.51 -14.17 0.52
C LEU A 235 8.17 -13.10 1.57
N ALA A 236 7.00 -12.46 1.46
CA ALA A 236 6.53 -11.51 2.47
C ALA A 236 6.33 -12.19 3.82
N ARG A 237 5.68 -13.35 3.83
CA ARG A 237 5.43 -14.16 5.03
C ARG A 237 6.74 -14.57 5.71
N GLU A 238 7.72 -15.03 4.96
CA GLU A 238 9.06 -15.38 5.48
C GLU A 238 9.80 -14.17 6.10
N MET A 239 9.51 -12.95 5.65
CA MET A 239 10.04 -11.72 6.24
C MET A 239 9.24 -11.22 7.47
N GLY A 240 8.23 -11.98 7.91
CA GLY A 240 7.35 -11.61 9.01
C GLY A 240 6.30 -10.56 8.62
N LEU A 241 5.96 -10.45 7.34
CA LEU A 241 4.88 -9.61 6.81
C LEU A 241 3.67 -10.46 6.42
N SER A 242 2.55 -9.83 6.10
CA SER A 242 1.40 -10.54 5.52
C SER A 242 1.70 -11.06 4.12
N ALA A 243 1.27 -12.29 3.81
CA ALA A 243 1.23 -12.76 2.43
C ALA A 243 0.42 -11.82 1.51
N GLY A 244 -0.66 -11.23 2.04
CA GLY A 244 -1.48 -10.24 1.34
C GLY A 244 -0.72 -8.95 0.99
N ALA A 245 0.22 -8.52 1.84
CA ALA A 245 1.05 -7.34 1.57
C ALA A 245 1.98 -7.58 0.38
N GLY A 246 2.63 -8.75 0.33
CA GLY A 246 3.43 -9.17 -0.82
C GLY A 246 2.61 -9.27 -2.10
N ALA A 247 1.43 -9.88 -2.00
CA ALA A 247 0.49 -10.04 -3.10
C ALA A 247 0.02 -8.69 -3.66
N PHE A 248 -0.32 -7.73 -2.81
CA PHE A 248 -0.63 -6.37 -3.25
C PHE A 248 0.54 -5.70 -3.95
N LEU A 249 1.74 -5.75 -3.36
CA LEU A 249 2.93 -5.09 -3.92
C LEU A 249 3.26 -5.62 -5.31
N ILE A 250 3.30 -6.94 -5.49
CA ILE A 250 3.52 -7.52 -6.83
C ILE A 250 2.35 -7.20 -7.78
N GLY A 251 1.12 -7.16 -7.28
CA GLY A 251 -0.04 -6.69 -8.05
C GLY A 251 0.15 -5.26 -8.57
N THR A 252 0.58 -4.32 -7.72
CA THR A 252 0.80 -2.91 -8.12
C THR A 252 1.85 -2.78 -9.20
N VAL A 253 2.91 -3.57 -9.12
CA VAL A 253 3.94 -3.66 -10.15
C VAL A 253 3.35 -4.18 -11.46
N LEU A 254 2.60 -5.28 -11.42
CA LEU A 254 1.97 -5.85 -12.62
C LEU A 254 0.96 -4.88 -13.24
N GLY A 255 0.28 -4.09 -12.42
CA GLY A 255 -0.63 -3.03 -12.82
C GLY A 255 0.01 -1.90 -13.64
N ASP A 256 1.33 -1.75 -13.58
CA ASP A 256 2.10 -0.78 -14.38
C ASP A 256 2.73 -1.39 -15.65
N THR A 257 2.59 -2.69 -15.86
CA THR A 257 3.08 -3.36 -17.08
C THR A 257 2.14 -3.11 -18.27
N ARG A 258 2.65 -3.29 -19.50
CA ARG A 258 1.85 -3.19 -20.73
C ARG A 258 0.71 -4.21 -20.78
N HIS A 259 0.85 -5.31 -20.04
CA HIS A 259 -0.10 -6.42 -19.99
C HIS A 259 -1.20 -6.25 -18.93
N ARG A 260 -1.20 -5.13 -18.18
CA ARG A 260 -2.19 -4.80 -17.14
C ARG A 260 -3.61 -5.20 -17.50
N ASP A 261 -4.14 -4.70 -18.62
CA ASP A 261 -5.56 -4.88 -18.97
C ASP A 261 -5.88 -6.35 -19.29
N GLN A 262 -4.90 -7.11 -19.77
CA GLN A 262 -5.06 -8.54 -20.02
C GLN A 262 -5.00 -9.33 -18.72
N ILE A 263 -4.03 -9.02 -17.86
CA ILE A 263 -3.89 -9.60 -16.51
C ILE A 263 -5.16 -9.34 -15.69
N ALA A 264 -5.63 -8.08 -15.63
CA ALA A 264 -6.82 -7.70 -14.89
C ALA A 264 -8.08 -8.43 -15.38
N ARG A 265 -8.25 -8.57 -16.70
CA ARG A 265 -9.39 -9.32 -17.29
C ARG A 265 -9.35 -10.80 -16.97
N LEU A 266 -8.16 -11.41 -16.93
CA LEU A 266 -8.00 -12.83 -16.63
C LEU A 266 -8.15 -13.13 -15.14
N ILE A 267 -7.70 -12.22 -14.27
CA ILE A 267 -7.84 -12.37 -12.82
C ILE A 267 -9.25 -12.03 -12.34
N ALA A 268 -10.01 -11.16 -13.02
CA ALA A 268 -11.32 -10.73 -12.54
C ALA A 268 -12.27 -11.89 -12.13
N PRO A 269 -12.46 -12.96 -12.93
CA PRO A 269 -13.27 -14.10 -12.49
C PRO A 269 -12.71 -14.82 -11.26
N VAL A 270 -11.39 -14.93 -11.17
CA VAL A 270 -10.69 -15.55 -10.04
C VAL A 270 -10.88 -14.71 -8.78
N ARG A 271 -10.67 -13.40 -8.88
CA ARG A 271 -10.94 -12.42 -7.81
C ARG A 271 -12.37 -12.55 -7.32
N ASP A 272 -13.37 -12.61 -8.20
CA ASP A 272 -14.77 -12.64 -7.80
C ASP A 272 -15.10 -13.92 -6.98
N VAL A 273 -14.52 -15.07 -7.36
CA VAL A 273 -14.65 -16.32 -6.58
C VAL A 273 -13.96 -16.21 -5.23
N PHE A 274 -12.71 -15.77 -5.20
CA PHE A 274 -11.93 -15.68 -3.96
C PHE A 274 -12.44 -14.57 -3.01
N ALA A 275 -13.02 -13.50 -3.54
CA ALA A 275 -13.72 -12.49 -2.76
C ALA A 275 -14.96 -13.10 -2.09
N ALA A 276 -15.77 -13.87 -2.82
CA ALA A 276 -16.92 -14.54 -2.25
C ALA A 276 -16.52 -15.52 -1.12
N LEU A 277 -15.49 -16.34 -1.37
CA LEU A 277 -14.92 -17.23 -0.36
C LEU A 277 -14.44 -16.46 0.88
N PHE A 278 -13.69 -15.38 0.69
CA PHE A 278 -13.20 -14.53 1.78
C PHE A 278 -14.35 -13.96 2.63
N PHE A 279 -15.37 -13.34 2.01
CA PHE A 279 -16.46 -12.71 2.77
C PHE A 279 -17.39 -13.74 3.42
N VAL A 280 -17.65 -14.88 2.78
CA VAL A 280 -18.40 -15.96 3.43
C VAL A 280 -17.59 -16.50 4.62
N SER A 281 -16.29 -16.74 4.46
CA SER A 281 -15.42 -17.16 5.57
C SER A 281 -15.40 -16.16 6.72
N ILE A 282 -15.35 -14.87 6.42
CA ILE A 282 -15.49 -13.81 7.43
C ILE A 282 -16.85 -13.92 8.14
N GLY A 283 -17.95 -14.04 7.41
CA GLY A 283 -19.27 -14.23 8.02
C GLY A 283 -19.35 -15.45 8.93
N MET A 284 -18.71 -16.56 8.56
CA MET A 284 -18.68 -17.80 9.35
C MET A 284 -17.94 -17.67 10.68
N LEU A 285 -16.99 -16.74 10.79
CA LEU A 285 -16.26 -16.47 12.02
C LEU A 285 -17.06 -15.63 13.03
N VAL A 286 -18.24 -15.10 12.65
CA VAL A 286 -19.09 -14.35 13.57
C VAL A 286 -19.82 -15.34 14.48
N ASN A 287 -19.55 -15.25 15.77
CA ASN A 287 -20.25 -16.05 16.75
C ASN A 287 -21.64 -15.46 17.05
N MET A 288 -22.69 -16.20 16.73
CA MET A 288 -24.08 -15.76 16.92
C MET A 288 -24.46 -15.59 18.40
N SER A 289 -23.80 -16.29 19.33
CA SER A 289 -24.05 -16.11 20.76
C SER A 289 -23.67 -14.72 21.26
N ASP A 290 -22.71 -14.09 20.59
CA ASP A 290 -22.11 -12.83 21.05
C ASP A 290 -22.84 -11.61 20.47
N VAL A 291 -23.74 -11.83 19.50
CA VAL A 291 -24.50 -10.76 18.83
C VAL A 291 -25.34 -9.94 19.82
N PRO A 292 -26.14 -10.55 20.73
CA PRO A 292 -26.93 -9.77 21.70
C PRO A 292 -26.06 -8.91 22.63
N GLU A 293 -24.88 -9.40 23.00
CA GLU A 293 -23.94 -8.70 23.88
C GLU A 293 -23.33 -7.48 23.16
N PHE A 294 -22.92 -7.64 21.91
CA PHE A 294 -22.23 -6.59 21.17
C PHE A 294 -23.16 -5.64 20.39
N PHE A 295 -24.45 -5.96 20.26
CA PHE A 295 -25.40 -5.17 19.47
C PHE A 295 -25.46 -3.70 19.90
N GLY A 296 -25.48 -3.43 21.21
CA GLY A 296 -25.51 -2.05 21.74
C GLY A 296 -24.26 -1.26 21.35
N THR A 297 -23.08 -1.86 21.50
CA THR A 297 -21.80 -1.25 21.12
C THR A 297 -21.68 -1.08 19.61
N ALA A 298 -22.13 -2.07 18.82
CA ALA A 298 -22.18 -1.99 17.37
C ALA A 298 -23.09 -0.87 16.87
N LEU A 299 -24.23 -0.63 17.51
CA LEU A 299 -25.12 0.49 17.21
C LEU A 299 -24.43 1.84 17.44
N ILE A 300 -23.71 2.00 18.55
CA ILE A 300 -22.93 3.22 18.85
C ILE A 300 -21.84 3.42 17.80
N VAL A 301 -21.06 2.38 17.51
CA VAL A 301 -19.99 2.40 16.50
C VAL A 301 -20.55 2.74 15.12
N THR A 302 -21.71 2.19 14.75
CA THR A 302 -22.39 2.52 13.48
C THR A 302 -22.81 3.98 13.43
N GLY A 303 -23.37 4.51 14.52
CA GLY A 303 -23.75 5.92 14.61
C GLY A 303 -22.55 6.85 14.43
N VAL A 304 -21.44 6.56 15.12
CA VAL A 304 -20.19 7.31 14.97
C VAL A 304 -19.59 7.13 13.58
N LEU A 305 -19.64 5.94 12.99
CA LEU A 305 -19.18 5.71 11.63
C LEU A 305 -19.95 6.57 10.63
N VAL A 306 -21.27 6.50 10.66
CA VAL A 306 -22.12 7.22 9.71
C VAL A 306 -21.96 8.73 9.87
N ALA A 307 -22.08 9.24 11.10
CA ALA A 307 -21.96 10.67 11.36
C ALA A 307 -20.53 11.16 11.09
N GLY A 308 -19.53 10.42 11.55
CA GLY A 308 -18.11 10.72 11.37
C GLY A 308 -17.72 10.77 9.90
N LYS A 309 -18.12 9.78 9.09
CA LYS A 309 -17.83 9.74 7.65
C LYS A 309 -18.47 10.92 6.92
N ILE A 310 -19.75 11.18 7.17
CA ILE A 310 -20.44 12.33 6.56
C ILE A 310 -19.72 13.63 6.91
N LEU A 311 -19.39 13.84 8.19
CA LEU A 311 -18.70 15.05 8.65
C LEU A 311 -17.30 15.16 8.04
N ALA A 312 -16.49 14.12 8.13
CA ALA A 312 -15.10 14.14 7.72
C ALA A 312 -14.95 14.36 6.20
N ALA A 313 -15.75 13.67 5.39
CA ALA A 313 -15.76 13.85 3.95
C ALA A 313 -16.37 15.20 3.52
N THR A 314 -17.38 15.72 4.24
CA THR A 314 -17.92 17.08 4.00
C THR A 314 -16.86 18.13 4.31
N VAL A 315 -16.22 18.07 5.48
CA VAL A 315 -15.16 19.01 5.88
C VAL A 315 -13.98 18.92 4.92
N GLY A 316 -13.50 17.72 4.60
CA GLY A 316 -12.41 17.51 3.65
C GLY A 316 -12.72 18.14 2.29
N THR A 317 -13.93 17.92 1.76
CA THR A 317 -14.36 18.50 0.48
C THR A 317 -14.46 20.01 0.54
N PHE A 318 -15.00 20.56 1.62
CA PHE A 318 -15.12 21.99 1.83
C PHE A 318 -13.75 22.69 1.92
N LEU A 319 -12.78 22.10 2.63
CA LEU A 319 -11.39 22.61 2.74
C LEU A 319 -10.66 22.71 1.39
N THR A 320 -11.14 22.01 0.36
CA THR A 320 -10.57 22.10 -0.99
C THR A 320 -11.18 23.22 -1.85
N GLY A 321 -12.05 24.06 -1.27
CA GLY A 321 -12.67 25.21 -1.94
C GLY A 321 -13.94 24.88 -2.73
N HIS A 322 -14.59 23.76 -2.44
CA HIS A 322 -15.92 23.46 -2.98
C HIS A 322 -17.01 24.08 -2.10
N ASP A 323 -18.16 24.36 -2.68
CA ASP A 323 -19.33 24.88 -1.98
C ASP A 323 -19.92 23.83 -1.00
N GLY A 324 -20.68 24.32 -0.02
CA GLY A 324 -21.24 23.47 1.04
C GLY A 324 -22.21 22.39 0.54
N GLU A 325 -22.92 22.64 -0.58
CA GLU A 325 -23.82 21.65 -1.17
C GLU A 325 -23.02 20.51 -1.81
N THR A 326 -22.00 20.83 -2.61
CA THR A 326 -21.07 19.83 -3.15
C THR A 326 -20.38 19.04 -2.04
N ALA A 327 -19.92 19.72 -0.98
CA ALA A 327 -19.27 19.08 0.15
C ALA A 327 -20.18 18.06 0.86
N LEU A 328 -21.42 18.43 1.14
CA LEU A 328 -22.40 17.54 1.78
C LEU A 328 -22.81 16.37 0.87
N ASN A 329 -22.92 16.62 -0.44
CA ASN A 329 -23.19 15.59 -1.43
C ASN A 329 -22.08 14.54 -1.47
N VAL A 330 -20.81 14.96 -1.38
CA VAL A 330 -19.68 14.02 -1.25
C VAL A 330 -19.76 13.28 0.09
N GLY A 331 -19.97 13.99 1.20
CA GLY A 331 -20.01 13.39 2.53
C GLY A 331 -21.10 12.32 2.71
N THR A 332 -22.30 12.57 2.19
CA THR A 332 -23.42 11.61 2.22
C THR A 332 -23.21 10.38 1.32
N SER A 333 -22.18 10.38 0.47
CA SER A 333 -21.84 9.23 -0.37
C SER A 333 -20.88 8.26 0.32
N MET A 334 -20.15 8.68 1.35
CA MET A 334 -19.07 7.89 1.97
C MET A 334 -19.42 6.98 3.17
N PRO A 335 -20.58 7.04 3.85
CA PRO A 335 -20.81 6.31 5.09
C PRO A 335 -21.20 4.84 4.83
N GLN A 336 -20.31 4.11 4.16
CA GLN A 336 -20.47 2.70 3.85
C GLN A 336 -19.11 2.01 3.99
N PRO A 337 -18.89 1.20 5.04
CA PRO A 337 -17.63 0.50 5.23
C PRO A 337 -17.33 -0.47 4.08
N GLY A 338 -16.06 -0.58 3.74
CA GLY A 338 -15.56 -1.43 2.66
C GLY A 338 -15.07 -2.79 3.12
N GLU A 339 -14.66 -3.60 2.14
CA GLU A 339 -13.96 -4.86 2.35
C GLU A 339 -12.73 -4.75 3.26
N PHE A 340 -12.01 -3.63 3.15
CA PHE A 340 -10.81 -3.37 3.95
C PHE A 340 -11.12 -3.17 5.43
N SER A 341 -12.29 -2.61 5.77
CA SER A 341 -12.73 -2.44 7.16
C SER A 341 -12.80 -3.77 7.89
N LEU A 342 -13.37 -4.79 7.21
CA LEU A 342 -13.52 -6.14 7.75
C LEU A 342 -12.18 -6.88 7.78
N ALA A 343 -11.35 -6.72 6.74
CA ALA A 343 -10.01 -7.29 6.71
C ALA A 343 -9.13 -6.77 7.87
N ILE A 344 -9.18 -5.47 8.16
CA ILE A 344 -8.44 -4.86 9.28
C ILE A 344 -8.97 -5.39 10.61
N ALA A 345 -10.29 -5.40 10.80
CA ALA A 345 -10.90 -5.93 12.01
C ALA A 345 -10.56 -7.41 12.26
N ARG A 346 -10.50 -8.21 11.19
CA ARG A 346 -10.09 -9.62 11.26
C ARG A 346 -8.62 -9.78 11.64
N SER A 347 -7.73 -9.03 11.00
CA SER A 347 -6.30 -9.05 11.35
C SER A 347 -6.05 -8.68 12.81
N GLY A 348 -6.91 -7.82 13.37
CA GLY A 348 -6.89 -7.50 14.79
C GLY A 348 -7.28 -8.69 15.66
N SER A 349 -8.37 -9.40 15.35
CA SER A 349 -8.85 -10.50 16.20
C SER A 349 -7.90 -11.71 16.27
N GLU A 350 -6.94 -11.81 15.36
CA GLU A 350 -5.86 -12.80 15.39
C GLU A 350 -4.73 -12.42 16.37
N HIS A 351 -4.71 -11.18 16.87
CA HIS A 351 -3.66 -10.68 17.75
C HIS A 351 -4.14 -10.54 19.20
N ALA A 352 -3.41 -11.14 20.14
CA ALA A 352 -3.81 -11.20 21.57
C ALA A 352 -3.99 -9.83 22.24
N ALA A 353 -3.35 -8.76 21.74
CA ALA A 353 -3.49 -7.41 22.30
C ALA A 353 -4.75 -6.65 21.84
N VAL A 354 -5.46 -7.19 20.84
CA VAL A 354 -6.72 -6.65 20.33
C VAL A 354 -7.87 -7.49 20.88
N GLY A 355 -8.84 -6.83 21.50
CA GLY A 355 -9.98 -7.52 22.13
C GLY A 355 -10.80 -8.29 21.09
N SER A 356 -11.25 -9.50 21.45
CA SER A 356 -12.10 -10.36 20.61
C SER A 356 -13.40 -9.69 20.16
N GLN A 357 -13.86 -8.66 20.89
CA GLN A 357 -15.06 -7.89 20.56
C GLN A 357 -14.95 -7.03 19.29
N LEU A 358 -13.74 -6.68 18.83
CA LEU A 358 -13.58 -5.73 17.71
C LEU A 358 -14.26 -6.26 16.43
N TYR A 359 -14.01 -7.52 16.11
CA TYR A 359 -14.42 -8.12 14.86
C TYR A 359 -15.96 -8.26 14.73
N PRO A 360 -16.68 -8.83 15.73
CA PRO A 360 -18.14 -8.84 15.73
C PRO A 360 -18.74 -7.44 15.63
N ILE A 361 -18.19 -6.46 16.35
CA ILE A 361 -18.70 -5.08 16.37
C ILE A 361 -18.57 -4.40 15.01
N VAL A 362 -17.41 -4.48 14.36
CA VAL A 362 -17.19 -3.90 13.03
C VAL A 362 -18.05 -4.62 11.98
N THR A 363 -18.21 -5.94 12.08
CA THR A 363 -19.04 -6.71 11.15
C THR A 363 -20.52 -6.34 11.27
N LEU A 364 -21.05 -6.31 12.50
CA LEU A 364 -22.42 -5.85 12.76
C LEU A 364 -22.60 -4.40 12.30
N GLY A 365 -21.65 -3.52 12.59
CA GLY A 365 -21.73 -2.12 12.18
C GLY A 365 -21.70 -1.93 10.66
N THR A 366 -20.93 -2.76 9.95
CA THR A 366 -20.93 -2.79 8.49
C THR A 366 -22.28 -3.23 7.94
N LEU A 367 -22.87 -4.30 8.49
CA LEU A 367 -24.21 -4.74 8.12
C LEU A 367 -25.26 -3.64 8.36
N MET A 368 -25.27 -3.04 9.55
CA MET A 368 -26.21 -1.97 9.91
C MET A 368 -26.06 -0.75 9.02
N SER A 369 -24.82 -0.26 8.81
CA SER A 369 -24.55 0.87 7.91
C SER A 369 -25.05 0.60 6.49
N SER A 370 -24.91 -0.63 6.01
CA SER A 370 -25.33 -1.03 4.66
C SER A 370 -26.84 -0.96 4.44
N PHE A 371 -27.63 -1.29 5.46
CA PHE A 371 -29.08 -1.12 5.39
C PHE A 371 -29.50 0.36 5.39
N ILE A 372 -28.75 1.21 6.11
CA ILE A 372 -29.05 2.64 6.25
C ILE A 372 -28.53 3.44 5.03
N TYR A 373 -27.45 2.98 4.41
CA TYR A 373 -26.72 3.72 3.37
C TYR A 373 -27.57 4.17 2.17
N PRO A 374 -28.45 3.35 1.55
CA PRO A 374 -29.30 3.82 0.44
C PRO A 374 -30.18 5.02 0.81
N LEU A 375 -30.64 5.09 2.07
CA LEU A 375 -31.46 6.20 2.58
C LEU A 375 -30.62 7.47 2.73
N ILE A 376 -29.39 7.34 3.22
CA ILE A 376 -28.44 8.45 3.38
C ILE A 376 -28.03 9.00 2.02
N PHE A 377 -27.64 8.11 1.09
CA PHE A 377 -27.17 8.47 -0.25
C PHE A 377 -28.19 9.31 -1.02
N SER A 378 -29.48 8.99 -0.85
CA SER A 378 -30.62 9.63 -1.52
C SER A 378 -31.12 10.91 -0.81
N SER A 379 -30.68 11.17 0.42
CA SER A 379 -31.19 12.27 1.26
C SER A 379 -30.25 13.47 1.52
N PRO A 380 -29.32 13.90 0.63
CA PRO A 380 -28.45 15.03 0.92
C PRO A 380 -29.19 16.32 1.28
N ARG A 381 -30.32 16.61 0.60
CA ARG A 381 -31.13 17.81 0.87
C ARG A 381 -31.77 17.81 2.25
N ARG A 382 -32.25 16.66 2.73
CA ARG A 382 -32.87 16.53 4.06
C ARG A 382 -31.82 16.69 5.16
N ILE A 383 -30.67 16.03 4.99
CA ILE A 383 -29.53 16.16 5.90
C ILE A 383 -29.04 17.61 5.91
N GLY A 384 -28.97 18.26 4.73
CA GLY A 384 -28.57 19.66 4.59
C GLY A 384 -29.52 20.63 5.27
N ALA A 385 -30.83 20.36 5.26
CA ALA A 385 -31.81 21.18 5.98
C ALA A 385 -31.63 21.08 7.51
N VAL A 386 -31.36 19.88 8.03
CA VAL A 386 -31.08 19.67 9.47
C VAL A 386 -29.77 20.34 9.88
N VAL A 387 -28.71 20.15 9.11
CA VAL A 387 -27.41 20.81 9.33
C VAL A 387 -27.56 22.34 9.24
N GLY A 388 -28.34 22.82 8.27
CA GLY A 388 -28.65 24.24 8.10
C GLY A 388 -29.46 24.83 9.24
N TRP A 389 -30.29 24.04 9.93
CA TRP A 389 -31.01 24.46 11.13
C TRP A 389 -30.09 24.51 12.37
N LEU A 390 -29.13 23.58 12.46
CA LEU A 390 -28.17 23.50 13.57
C LEU A 390 -27.05 24.56 13.50
N LEU A 391 -26.64 24.98 12.30
CA LEU A 391 -25.53 25.91 12.12
C LEU A 391 -25.97 27.39 12.25
N PRO A 392 -25.33 28.19 13.13
CA PRO A 392 -25.58 29.63 13.22
C PRO A 392 -25.29 30.35 11.90
N ASN A 393 -26.00 31.45 11.63
CA ASN A 393 -25.87 32.20 10.37
C ASN A 393 -24.45 32.77 10.15
N TRP A 394 -23.73 33.15 11.22
CA TRP A 394 -22.35 33.64 11.11
C TRP A 394 -21.38 32.58 10.57
N VAL A 395 -21.59 31.29 10.92
CA VAL A 395 -20.78 30.18 10.40
C VAL A 395 -21.02 29.99 8.91
N LYS A 396 -22.27 30.16 8.44
CA LYS A 396 -22.62 30.03 7.03
C LYS A 396 -21.97 31.11 6.18
N THR A 397 -21.93 32.35 6.67
CA THR A 397 -21.34 33.49 5.97
C THR A 397 -19.82 33.42 5.92
N GLU A 398 -19.17 33.02 7.02
CA GLU A 398 -17.73 32.78 7.04
C GLU A 398 -17.33 31.57 6.19
N ALA A 399 -18.14 30.50 6.18
CA ALA A 399 -17.90 29.35 5.33
C ALA A 399 -17.99 29.68 3.83
N SER A 400 -18.97 30.50 3.41
CA SER A 400 -19.07 30.92 2.02
C SER A 400 -17.92 31.88 1.62
N ALA A 401 -17.49 32.76 2.53
CA ALA A 401 -16.31 33.62 2.32
C ALA A 401 -15.00 32.80 2.25
N PHE A 402 -14.85 31.78 3.09
CA PHE A 402 -13.68 30.91 3.10
C PHE A 402 -13.57 30.06 1.84
N SER A 403 -14.66 29.41 1.41
CA SER A 403 -14.66 28.57 0.21
C SER A 403 -14.35 29.38 -1.06
N THR A 404 -14.88 30.60 -1.16
CA THR A 404 -14.59 31.52 -2.29
C THR A 404 -13.15 32.04 -2.26
N THR A 405 -12.59 32.32 -1.08
CA THR A 405 -11.19 32.75 -0.90
C THR A 405 -10.21 31.62 -1.23
N ILE A 406 -10.51 30.39 -0.82
CA ILE A 406 -9.69 29.21 -1.19
C ILE A 406 -9.82 28.91 -2.67
N ALA A 407 -11.03 28.95 -3.24
CA ALA A 407 -11.24 28.68 -4.67
C ALA A 407 -10.48 29.67 -5.56
N THR A 408 -10.45 30.95 -5.19
CA THR A 408 -9.68 31.99 -5.90
C THR A 408 -8.17 31.80 -5.71
N SER A 409 -7.71 31.51 -4.50
CA SER A 409 -6.29 31.23 -4.20
C SER A 409 -5.77 29.99 -4.93
N LEU A 410 -6.56 28.93 -5.02
CA LEU A 410 -6.21 27.69 -5.74
C LEU A 410 -6.25 27.86 -7.26
N ARG A 411 -7.09 28.75 -7.81
CA ARG A 411 -7.05 29.10 -9.24
C ARG A 411 -5.87 30.02 -9.60
N ALA A 412 -5.39 30.81 -8.65
CA ALA A 412 -4.23 31.69 -8.81
C ALA A 412 -2.88 30.94 -8.78
N MET A 413 -2.85 29.66 -8.37
CA MET A 413 -1.64 28.84 -8.46
C MET A 413 -1.47 28.33 -9.90
N PRO A 414 -0.44 28.76 -10.65
CA PRO A 414 -0.19 28.23 -11.98
C PRO A 414 0.08 26.72 -11.88
N PRO A 415 -0.40 25.90 -12.83
CA PRO A 415 -0.09 24.48 -12.85
C PRO A 415 1.43 24.33 -12.85
N ALA A 416 1.96 23.56 -11.90
CA ALA A 416 3.38 23.29 -11.82
C ALA A 416 3.82 22.66 -13.15
N LYS A 417 4.51 23.42 -14.00
CA LYS A 417 5.10 22.87 -15.21
C LYS A 417 6.06 21.76 -14.78
N PRO A 418 5.80 20.49 -15.14
CA PRO A 418 6.75 19.44 -14.85
C PRO A 418 8.03 19.77 -15.62
N THR A 419 9.18 19.85 -14.94
CA THR A 419 10.49 19.74 -15.61
C THR A 419 10.68 18.26 -15.96
N PRO A 420 10.36 17.79 -17.18
CA PRO A 420 9.87 16.42 -17.34
C PRO A 420 10.96 15.35 -17.50
N HIS A 421 12.17 15.70 -17.93
CA HIS A 421 13.14 14.69 -18.38
C HIS A 421 14.28 14.36 -17.41
N ARG A 422 14.88 15.34 -16.72
CA ARG A 422 15.96 15.06 -15.75
C ARG A 422 15.41 14.43 -14.46
N PHE A 423 14.40 15.04 -13.84
CA PHE A 423 13.81 14.52 -12.61
C PHE A 423 13.23 13.09 -12.73
N LYS A 424 12.57 12.75 -13.84
CA LYS A 424 12.09 11.37 -14.06
C LYS A 424 13.24 10.37 -14.22
N ARG A 425 14.35 10.78 -14.84
CA ARG A 425 15.55 9.96 -15.02
C ARG A 425 16.28 9.76 -13.69
N ASP A 426 16.40 10.82 -12.90
CA ASP A 426 17.07 10.83 -11.59
C ASP A 426 16.28 9.99 -10.57
N VAL A 427 14.96 10.12 -10.54
CA VAL A 427 14.07 9.27 -9.72
C VAL A 427 14.14 7.80 -10.16
N ARG A 428 14.23 7.53 -11.48
CA ARG A 428 14.38 6.15 -11.98
C ARG A 428 15.72 5.55 -11.57
N SER A 429 16.82 6.31 -11.62
CA SER A 429 18.12 5.83 -11.14
C SER A 429 18.13 5.57 -9.64
N VAL A 430 17.48 6.41 -8.84
CA VAL A 430 17.33 6.20 -7.38
C VAL A 430 16.57 4.90 -7.10
N ALA A 431 15.44 4.69 -7.77
CA ALA A 431 14.66 3.47 -7.63
C ALA A 431 15.46 2.21 -8.01
N VAL A 432 16.17 2.25 -9.15
CA VAL A 432 17.01 1.13 -9.60
C VAL A 432 18.14 0.84 -8.60
N SER A 433 18.82 1.86 -8.10
CA SER A 433 19.91 1.67 -7.11
C SER A 433 19.40 1.09 -5.80
N PHE A 434 18.27 1.57 -5.28
CA PHE A 434 17.65 0.99 -4.09
C PHE A 434 17.24 -0.47 -4.31
N GLY A 435 16.76 -0.82 -5.50
CA GLY A 435 16.42 -2.21 -5.79
C GLY A 435 17.58 -3.14 -6.01
N ILE A 436 18.70 -2.66 -6.55
CA ILE A 436 19.93 -3.47 -6.61
C ILE A 436 20.39 -3.76 -5.19
N ILE A 437 20.39 -2.76 -4.30
CA ILE A 437 20.72 -2.94 -2.89
C ILE A 437 19.75 -3.94 -2.24
N GLY A 438 18.44 -3.76 -2.45
CA GLY A 438 17.41 -4.67 -1.94
C GLY A 438 17.56 -6.11 -2.45
N LEU A 439 17.78 -6.30 -3.75
CA LEU A 439 18.02 -7.60 -4.38
C LEU A 439 19.23 -8.29 -3.75
N VAL A 440 20.35 -7.57 -3.66
CA VAL A 440 21.59 -8.11 -3.12
C VAL A 440 21.42 -8.52 -1.66
N ILE A 441 20.67 -7.74 -0.87
CA ILE A 441 20.33 -8.07 0.51
C ILE A 441 19.46 -9.33 0.59
N VAL A 442 18.37 -9.40 -0.18
CA VAL A 442 17.45 -10.54 -0.17
C VAL A 442 18.12 -11.81 -0.67
N ALA A 443 18.89 -11.73 -1.76
CA ALA A 443 19.69 -12.84 -2.26
C ALA A 443 20.70 -13.29 -1.21
N GLY A 444 21.37 -12.35 -0.53
CA GLY A 444 22.25 -12.65 0.60
C GLY A 444 21.55 -13.39 1.73
N MET A 445 20.34 -12.97 2.12
CA MET A 445 19.56 -13.65 3.16
C MET A 445 19.15 -15.07 2.74
N LEU A 446 18.66 -15.25 1.51
CA LEU A 446 18.27 -16.56 0.99
C LEU A 446 19.47 -17.51 0.90
N ILE A 447 20.60 -17.02 0.39
CA ILE A 447 21.85 -17.79 0.30
C ILE A 447 22.40 -18.08 1.69
N SER A 448 22.28 -17.15 2.66
CA SER A 448 22.67 -17.41 4.04
C SER A 448 21.82 -18.51 4.67
N ASN A 449 20.49 -18.44 4.54
CA ASN A 449 19.59 -19.46 5.11
C ASN A 449 19.82 -20.83 4.45
N ALA A 450 19.85 -20.91 3.12
CA ALA A 450 20.15 -22.17 2.41
C ALA A 450 21.58 -22.66 2.69
N GLY A 451 22.54 -21.74 2.74
CA GLY A 451 23.94 -22.04 3.03
C GLY A 451 24.15 -22.60 4.42
N THR A 452 23.36 -22.16 5.42
CA THR A 452 23.42 -22.74 6.78
C THR A 452 22.94 -24.18 6.83
N SER A 453 21.91 -24.56 6.06
CA SER A 453 21.43 -25.95 6.01
C SER A 453 22.41 -26.88 5.29
N LEU A 454 23.08 -26.38 4.24
CA LEU A 454 24.12 -27.11 3.52
C LEU A 454 25.43 -27.19 4.32
N ALA A 455 25.80 -26.14 5.05
CA ALA A 455 27.02 -26.10 5.86
C ALA A 455 27.01 -27.19 6.96
N SER A 456 25.84 -27.47 7.54
CA SER A 456 25.69 -28.56 8.53
C SER A 456 25.88 -29.96 7.94
N GLU A 457 25.67 -30.15 6.63
CA GLU A 457 25.90 -31.45 5.96
C GLU A 457 27.36 -31.63 5.50
N ILE A 458 28.07 -30.54 5.20
CA ILE A 458 29.40 -30.57 4.57
C ILE A 458 30.53 -30.32 5.61
N GLY A 459 30.20 -29.99 6.86
CA GLY A 459 31.16 -29.78 7.94
C GLY A 459 31.91 -28.43 7.88
N ILE A 460 31.35 -27.45 7.17
CA ILE A 460 31.90 -26.09 7.11
C ILE A 460 31.32 -25.28 8.28
N SER A 461 32.16 -24.48 8.95
CA SER A 461 31.72 -23.58 10.03
C SER A 461 30.67 -22.58 9.52
N VAL A 462 29.48 -22.59 10.12
CA VAL A 462 28.33 -21.73 9.77
C VAL A 462 28.70 -20.24 9.80
N GLU A 463 29.60 -19.84 10.70
CA GLU A 463 30.10 -18.47 10.82
C GLU A 463 30.86 -18.01 9.57
N LEU A 464 31.69 -18.88 8.98
CA LEU A 464 32.46 -18.55 7.77
C LEU A 464 31.54 -18.29 6.59
N VAL A 465 30.46 -19.08 6.46
CA VAL A 465 29.44 -18.89 5.42
C VAL A 465 28.73 -17.55 5.61
N GLY A 466 28.34 -17.21 6.84
CA GLY A 466 27.74 -15.91 7.17
C GLY A 466 28.66 -14.74 6.82
N VAL A 467 29.94 -14.80 7.19
CA VAL A 467 30.92 -13.73 6.91
C VAL A 467 31.15 -13.56 5.40
N VAL A 468 31.28 -14.65 4.65
CA VAL A 468 31.49 -14.61 3.20
C VAL A 468 30.27 -14.03 2.48
N VAL A 469 29.06 -14.44 2.87
CA VAL A 469 27.82 -13.91 2.30
C VAL A 469 27.65 -12.43 2.64
N LEU A 470 27.93 -12.02 3.88
CA LEU A 470 27.90 -10.61 4.29
C LEU A 470 28.88 -9.77 3.45
N ALA A 471 30.11 -10.25 3.30
CA ALA A 471 31.13 -9.56 2.50
C ALA A 471 30.69 -9.42 1.04
N ALA A 472 30.09 -10.46 0.45
CA ALA A 472 29.56 -10.42 -0.91
C ALA A 472 28.39 -9.42 -1.04
N VAL A 473 27.46 -9.41 -0.08
CA VAL A 473 26.31 -8.49 -0.04
C VAL A 473 26.78 -7.04 0.02
N VAL A 474 27.72 -6.73 0.92
CA VAL A 474 28.28 -5.37 1.04
C VAL A 474 28.99 -4.97 -0.25
N THR A 475 29.84 -5.83 -0.79
CA THR A 475 30.62 -5.55 -2.02
C THR A 475 29.72 -5.26 -3.22
N LEU A 476 28.65 -6.04 -3.39
CA LEU A 476 27.69 -5.88 -4.48
C LEU A 476 26.76 -4.66 -4.29
N ALA A 477 26.50 -4.25 -3.05
CA ALA A 477 25.66 -3.09 -2.74
C ALA A 477 26.39 -1.74 -2.88
N VAL A 478 27.73 -1.71 -2.71
CA VAL A 478 28.53 -0.47 -2.74
C VAL A 478 28.38 0.34 -4.05
N PRO A 479 28.48 -0.24 -5.26
CA PRO A 479 28.31 0.52 -6.50
C PRO A 479 26.95 1.19 -6.63
N ALA A 480 25.88 0.49 -6.21
CA ALA A 480 24.53 1.03 -6.20
C ALA A 480 24.37 2.14 -5.14
N GLY A 481 25.00 1.98 -3.98
CA GLY A 481 25.07 3.00 -2.93
C GLY A 481 25.76 4.29 -3.39
N ILE A 482 26.83 4.19 -4.18
CA ILE A 482 27.53 5.36 -4.76
C ILE A 482 26.63 6.11 -5.75
N VAL A 483 25.93 5.39 -6.64
CA VAL A 483 24.99 6.02 -7.57
C VAL A 483 23.83 6.68 -6.81
N LEU A 484 23.33 6.02 -5.77
CA LEU A 484 22.27 6.53 -4.93
C LEU A 484 22.68 7.83 -4.21
N TRP A 485 23.90 7.87 -3.69
CA TRP A 485 24.50 9.05 -3.09
C TRP A 485 24.55 10.23 -4.05
N GLN A 486 25.08 10.01 -5.26
CA GLN A 486 25.23 11.06 -6.27
C GLN A 486 23.88 11.68 -6.59
N VAL A 487 22.88 10.86 -6.90
CA VAL A 487 21.56 11.37 -7.30
C VAL A 487 20.83 12.05 -6.14
N LEU A 488 20.92 11.51 -4.92
CA LEU A 488 20.30 12.17 -3.75
C LEU A 488 21.01 13.46 -3.37
N SER A 489 22.33 13.56 -3.56
CA SER A 489 23.07 14.79 -3.33
C SER A 489 22.67 15.90 -4.30
N GLU A 490 22.44 15.54 -5.57
CA GLU A 490 21.92 16.47 -6.59
C GLU A 490 20.48 16.90 -6.29
N LEU A 491 19.60 15.96 -5.90
CA LEU A 491 18.22 16.26 -5.51
C LEU A 491 18.15 17.12 -4.23
N GLY A 492 18.99 16.82 -3.25
CA GLY A 492 19.13 17.57 -2.00
C GLY A 492 19.55 19.02 -2.26
N ALA A 493 20.54 19.24 -3.13
CA ALA A 493 20.95 20.58 -3.54
C ALA A 493 19.82 21.36 -4.24
N VAL A 494 19.05 20.71 -5.12
CA VAL A 494 17.88 21.34 -5.77
C VAL A 494 16.78 21.70 -4.77
N PHE A 495 16.53 20.83 -3.77
CA PHE A 495 15.55 21.07 -2.72
C PHE A 495 15.96 22.23 -1.82
N VAL A 496 17.22 22.26 -1.37
CA VAL A 496 17.80 23.35 -0.56
C VAL A 496 17.76 24.66 -1.34
N ARG A 497 18.11 24.67 -2.64
CA ARG A 497 17.97 25.85 -3.50
C ARG A 497 16.54 26.37 -3.56
N ARG A 498 15.54 25.50 -3.71
CA ARG A 498 14.12 25.91 -3.73
C ARG A 498 13.64 26.43 -2.37
N ALA A 499 14.09 25.81 -1.27
CA ALA A 499 13.78 26.25 0.07
C ALA A 499 14.37 27.65 0.35
N PHE A 500 15.63 27.89 -0.02
CA PHE A 500 16.30 29.19 0.14
C PHE A 500 15.78 30.27 -0.82
N ALA A 501 15.39 29.91 -2.05
CA ALA A 501 14.76 30.84 -2.99
C ALA A 501 13.44 31.42 -2.44
N ARG A 502 12.73 30.67 -1.59
CA ARG A 502 11.50 31.11 -0.91
C ARG A 502 11.74 32.24 0.10
N PHE A 503 12.96 32.38 0.62
CA PHE A 503 13.32 33.36 1.66
C PHE A 503 14.10 34.58 1.13
N LYS A 504 14.20 34.79 -0.21
CA LYS A 504 14.99 35.87 -0.85
C LYS A 504 16.46 35.96 -0.38
N LEU A 505 17.00 34.93 0.26
CA LEU A 505 18.38 34.82 0.69
C LEU A 505 19.24 34.25 -0.44
N THR A 506 19.36 35.01 -1.53
CA THR A 506 20.30 34.68 -2.61
C THR A 506 21.19 35.88 -2.89
N ALA A 507 22.31 35.93 -2.17
CA ALA A 507 23.44 36.77 -2.53
C ALA A 507 24.76 36.03 -2.22
N ARG A 508 25.50 35.72 -3.30
CA ARG A 508 26.96 35.51 -3.38
C ARG A 508 27.65 34.21 -2.91
N PHE A 509 27.02 33.24 -2.25
CA PHE A 509 27.75 32.01 -1.85
C PHE A 509 27.15 30.72 -2.42
N HIS A 510 28.01 29.81 -2.90
CA HIS A 510 27.69 28.41 -3.25
C HIS A 510 27.26 27.54 -2.03
N ALA A 511 26.95 28.18 -0.90
CA ALA A 511 26.53 27.56 0.35
C ALA A 511 25.36 26.55 0.22
N PRO A 512 24.29 26.78 -0.57
CA PRO A 512 23.17 25.84 -0.62
C PRO A 512 23.53 24.48 -1.27
N ASP A 513 24.50 24.43 -2.18
CA ASP A 513 24.95 23.17 -2.77
C ASP A 513 25.79 22.37 -1.78
N VAL A 514 26.71 23.04 -1.09
CA VAL A 514 27.60 22.42 -0.10
C VAL A 514 26.80 21.90 1.10
N ILE A 515 25.79 22.65 1.55
CA ILE A 515 24.89 22.24 2.65
C ILE A 515 24.00 21.06 2.21
N GLY A 516 23.42 21.10 1.01
CA GLY A 516 22.58 20.02 0.50
C GLY A 516 23.35 18.72 0.31
N ILE A 517 24.54 18.80 -0.32
CA ILE A 517 25.42 17.65 -0.50
C ILE A 517 25.90 17.14 0.86
N GLY A 518 26.35 18.01 1.77
CA GLY A 518 26.82 17.64 3.10
C GLY A 518 25.76 16.96 3.97
N LEU A 519 24.52 17.45 3.96
CA LEU A 519 23.42 16.84 4.72
C LEU A 519 23.10 15.43 4.21
N VAL A 520 22.94 15.27 2.89
CA VAL A 520 22.68 13.96 2.27
C VAL A 520 23.84 13.00 2.56
N SER A 521 25.06 13.53 2.57
CA SER A 521 26.27 12.75 2.83
C SER A 521 26.26 12.12 4.22
N VAL A 522 25.91 12.91 5.23
CA VAL A 522 25.82 12.44 6.63
C VAL A 522 24.67 11.43 6.78
N VAL A 523 23.51 11.70 6.19
CA VAL A 523 22.35 10.80 6.25
C VAL A 523 22.66 9.44 5.63
N MET A 524 23.34 9.41 4.48
CA MET A 524 23.72 8.17 3.81
C MET A 524 24.77 7.37 4.57
N LEU A 525 25.72 8.05 5.21
CA LEU A 525 26.73 7.39 6.04
C LEU A 525 26.09 6.74 7.27
N ILE A 526 25.16 7.43 7.93
CA ILE A 526 24.36 6.89 9.03
C ILE A 526 23.52 5.70 8.56
N ALA A 527 22.84 5.82 7.42
CA ALA A 527 22.02 4.75 6.85
C ALA A 527 22.86 3.52 6.50
N GLY A 528 24.05 3.69 5.91
CA GLY A 528 24.97 2.60 5.56
C GLY A 528 25.53 1.87 6.78
N VAL A 529 25.97 2.60 7.80
CA VAL A 529 26.44 1.99 9.07
C VAL A 529 25.30 1.21 9.73
N TRP A 530 24.10 1.78 9.73
CA TRP A 530 22.92 1.14 10.34
C TRP A 530 22.48 -0.13 9.60
N THR A 531 22.46 -0.12 8.26
CA THR A 531 22.08 -1.30 7.46
C THR A 531 23.08 -2.44 7.60
N VAL A 532 24.39 -2.17 7.59
CA VAL A 532 25.43 -3.19 7.83
C VAL A 532 25.28 -3.79 9.23
N THR A 533 25.04 -2.96 10.24
CA THR A 533 24.85 -3.42 11.62
C THR A 533 23.62 -4.34 11.76
N ARG A 534 22.53 -4.05 11.04
CA ARG A 534 21.33 -4.90 11.03
C ARG A 534 21.49 -6.18 10.20
N LEU A 535 22.23 -6.15 9.11
CA LEU A 535 22.56 -7.35 8.33
C LEU A 535 23.38 -8.34 9.16
N VAL A 536 24.35 -7.84 9.93
CA VAL A 536 25.15 -8.65 10.85
C VAL A 536 24.27 -9.36 11.88
N GLN A 537 23.23 -8.68 12.40
CA GLN A 537 22.29 -9.27 13.37
C GLN A 537 21.31 -10.28 12.76
N MET A 538 21.07 -10.22 11.45
CA MET A 538 20.20 -11.17 10.75
C MET A 538 20.94 -12.39 10.22
N MET A 539 22.28 -12.36 10.22
CA MET A 539 23.11 -13.50 9.88
C MET A 539 23.57 -14.21 11.16
N PRO A 540 23.73 -15.55 11.14
CA PRO A 540 24.18 -16.32 12.29
C PRO A 540 25.70 -16.17 12.45
N VAL A 541 26.15 -14.94 12.72
CA VAL A 541 27.53 -14.62 13.05
C VAL A 541 27.59 -14.51 14.57
N ALA A 542 27.97 -15.59 15.25
CA ALA A 542 28.21 -15.55 16.69
C ALA A 542 29.45 -14.68 16.99
N ASP A 543 29.38 -13.96 18.11
CA ASP A 543 30.40 -13.11 18.75
C ASP A 543 31.45 -12.44 17.83
N LEU A 544 31.16 -11.19 17.47
CA LEU A 544 32.08 -10.24 16.82
C LEU A 544 33.29 -9.82 17.72
N THR A 545 33.68 -10.61 18.72
CA THR A 545 34.82 -10.27 19.60
C THR A 545 36.18 -10.55 18.97
N SER A 546 36.24 -11.27 17.84
CA SER A 546 37.49 -11.50 17.11
C SER A 546 37.83 -10.35 16.15
N PRO A 547 39.10 -9.92 16.02
CA PRO A 547 39.51 -8.81 15.15
C PRO A 547 39.44 -9.13 13.65
N VAL A 548 39.19 -10.39 13.27
CA VAL A 548 39.29 -10.89 11.89
C VAL A 548 38.10 -10.44 11.02
N PRO A 549 36.81 -10.56 11.43
CA PRO A 549 35.68 -10.07 10.64
C PRO A 549 35.70 -8.55 10.43
N ALA A 550 36.16 -7.79 11.43
CA ALA A 550 36.33 -6.34 11.33
C ALA A 550 37.42 -5.96 10.31
N LEU A 551 38.55 -6.69 10.30
CA LEU A 551 39.61 -6.53 9.31
C LEU A 551 39.17 -6.94 7.90
N VAL A 552 38.37 -8.00 7.75
CA VAL A 552 37.81 -8.45 6.46
C VAL A 552 36.78 -7.44 5.93
N MET A 553 35.94 -6.86 6.79
CA MET A 553 35.03 -5.78 6.39
C MET A 553 35.77 -4.49 6.02
N ALA A 554 36.76 -4.08 6.81
CA ALA A 554 37.56 -2.89 6.53
C ALA A 554 38.37 -3.03 5.22
N SER A 555 38.96 -4.21 4.99
CA SER A 555 39.70 -4.51 3.77
C SER A 555 38.79 -4.64 2.55
N SER A 556 37.61 -5.26 2.68
CA SER A 556 36.60 -5.31 1.61
C SER A 556 36.12 -3.90 1.25
N VAL A 557 35.79 -3.05 2.23
CA VAL A 557 35.38 -1.65 1.96
C VAL A 557 36.50 -0.85 1.30
N ALA A 558 37.76 -1.01 1.73
CA ALA A 558 38.90 -0.29 1.16
C ALA A 558 39.24 -0.74 -0.28
N VAL A 559 39.21 -2.04 -0.55
CA VAL A 559 39.43 -2.62 -1.89
C VAL A 559 38.29 -2.26 -2.83
N THR A 560 37.05 -2.25 -2.34
CA THR A 560 35.87 -1.91 -3.15
C THR A 560 35.79 -0.40 -3.44
N ALA A 561 36.21 0.46 -2.51
CA ALA A 561 36.28 1.91 -2.75
C ALA A 561 37.31 2.27 -3.84
N THR A 562 38.44 1.56 -3.89
CA THR A 562 39.48 1.75 -4.91
C THR A 562 39.10 1.14 -6.27
N LEU A 563 38.42 -0.01 -6.29
CA LEU A 563 37.88 -0.60 -7.52
C LEU A 563 36.70 0.20 -8.09
N ALA A 564 35.79 0.67 -7.24
CA ALA A 564 34.59 1.40 -7.64
C ALA A 564 34.94 2.70 -8.38
N MET A 565 36.00 3.41 -7.98
CA MET A 565 36.46 4.61 -8.70
C MET A 565 36.94 4.30 -10.12
N ARG A 566 37.59 3.15 -10.36
CA ARG A 566 38.04 2.74 -11.69
C ARG A 566 36.90 2.25 -12.58
N ILE A 567 36.00 1.43 -12.02
CA ILE A 567 34.85 0.85 -12.74
C ILE A 567 33.81 1.94 -13.08
N HIS A 568 33.60 2.92 -12.19
CA HIS A 568 32.65 4.02 -12.38
C HIS A 568 32.96 4.85 -13.65
N SER A 569 34.23 5.09 -13.96
CA SER A 569 34.61 5.85 -15.16
C SER A 569 34.27 5.12 -16.48
N GLN A 570 34.29 3.79 -16.46
CA GLN A 570 33.99 2.97 -17.64
C GLN A 570 32.50 2.63 -17.74
N MET A 571 31.84 2.35 -16.61
CA MET A 571 30.41 2.10 -16.58
C MET A 571 29.59 3.34 -16.92
N ASP A 572 29.93 4.54 -16.43
CA ASP A 572 29.17 5.76 -16.79
C ASP A 572 29.26 6.06 -18.30
N LYS A 573 30.43 5.85 -18.92
CA LYS A 573 30.62 6.01 -20.37
C LYS A 573 29.86 4.98 -21.19
N THR A 574 29.82 3.72 -20.72
CA THR A 574 29.16 2.63 -21.43
C THR A 574 27.64 2.66 -21.23
N PHE A 575 27.18 2.96 -20.02
CA PHE A 575 25.77 3.08 -19.65
C PHE A 575 25.11 4.29 -20.33
N ARG A 576 25.80 5.44 -20.43
CA ARG A 576 25.29 6.59 -21.20
C ARG A 576 25.16 6.31 -22.69
N ARG A 577 26.09 5.54 -23.26
CA ARG A 577 26.04 5.14 -24.68
C ARG A 577 24.95 4.11 -24.97
N THR A 578 24.79 3.09 -24.12
CA THR A 578 23.93 1.93 -24.43
C THR A 578 22.48 2.10 -23.94
N LEU A 579 22.25 2.78 -22.81
CA LEU A 579 20.91 2.89 -22.21
C LEU A 579 20.27 4.28 -22.34
N LEU A 580 21.08 5.32 -22.60
CA LEU A 580 20.60 6.71 -22.68
C LEU A 580 20.70 7.31 -24.10
N GLY A 581 21.33 6.60 -25.05
CA GLY A 581 21.36 6.99 -26.47
C GLY A 581 22.14 8.25 -26.78
N ASP A 582 23.06 8.68 -25.90
CA ASP A 582 23.80 9.93 -26.05
C ASP A 582 24.89 9.77 -27.14
N ARG A 583 24.57 10.12 -28.39
CA ARG A 583 25.53 10.25 -29.50
C ARG A 583 26.16 11.65 -29.49
N SER A 584 26.92 11.97 -28.45
CA SER A 584 27.85 13.11 -28.53
C SER A 584 29.23 12.59 -28.93
N GLY A 585 29.59 12.82 -30.18
CA GLY A 585 30.96 12.67 -30.68
C GLY A 585 31.11 11.73 -31.87
N THR A 586 30.67 12.17 -33.04
CA THR A 586 31.32 11.96 -34.35
C THR A 586 30.41 12.54 -35.44
N GLY A 587 30.73 13.72 -35.99
CA GLY A 587 30.04 14.26 -37.16
C GLY A 587 30.27 15.76 -37.42
N GLN A 588 31.08 16.05 -38.44
CA GLN A 588 31.15 17.28 -39.26
C GLN A 588 31.95 18.49 -38.74
N SER A 589 33.23 18.53 -39.15
CA SER A 589 33.88 19.77 -39.60
C SER A 589 34.51 19.54 -40.98
N HIS A 590 33.70 19.63 -42.03
CA HIS A 590 34.16 19.84 -43.41
C HIS A 590 33.07 20.59 -44.21
N SER A 591 33.55 21.60 -44.97
CA SER A 591 32.89 22.48 -45.97
C SER A 591 31.74 23.36 -45.43
N ASP A 592 31.74 24.69 -45.46
CA ASP A 592 32.07 25.59 -46.56
C ASP A 592 32.03 27.05 -46.07
N GLY A 593 32.88 27.90 -46.64
CA GLY A 593 32.95 29.32 -46.31
C GLY A 593 33.70 30.09 -47.41
N SER A 594 33.17 30.07 -48.62
CA SER A 594 33.57 30.98 -49.69
C SER A 594 32.38 31.87 -50.08
N ALA A 595 32.41 33.14 -49.69
CA ALA A 595 32.00 34.31 -50.49
C ALA A 595 31.97 35.57 -49.61
N SER A 596 33.03 36.38 -49.68
CA SER A 596 32.89 37.84 -49.58
C SER A 596 33.87 38.50 -50.56
N ALA A 597 33.35 38.87 -51.72
CA ALA A 597 33.82 40.00 -52.53
C ALA A 597 32.66 41.00 -52.52
N GLY A 598 32.84 42.31 -52.48
CA GLY A 598 34.04 43.15 -52.53
C GLY A 598 33.64 44.60 -52.20
N ASP A 599 34.60 45.49 -52.41
CA ASP A 599 34.56 46.96 -52.31
C ASP A 599 34.50 47.59 -50.91
#